data_AF-K2DIM6-F1
#
_entry.id   AF-K2DIM6-F1
#
_cell.length_a   1.000
_cell.length_b   1.000
_cell.length_c   1.000
_cell.angle_alpha   90.00
_cell.angle_beta   90.00
_cell.angle_gamma   90.00
#
_symmetry.space_group_name_H-M   'P 1'
#
loop_
_entity.id
_entity.type
_entity.pdbx_description
1 polymer ?
#
loop_
_entity_poly.entity_id
_entity_poly.type
_entity_poly.pdbx_seq_one_letter_code
_entity_poly.pdbx_strand_id
1 'polypeptide(L)'
;MQMLSAVAMEQPRSFTKDDVRNERAKVAAAVSLAPGSQVIRGQYKGYLDEKAVAPGSQTETFAAMKLHVNTPRFENVPFYIRAGKKMEKDVIEISVVFIQTCHILFKEYGCPEIGNVITFRIQPNEGISLRFIAKKPGAKLALEPVTMKFNYKEGFGTLGLDAYEKILLDIFSGDQILFSRSDEISNSWNLLDSVFKNWNKEKSIPVYPEGGWGPEAANELIEKDGKRWI
;
A
#
# COMPACT_ATOMS: atom_id res chain seq x y z
N MET A 1 -1.83 -5.57 -6.22
CA MET A 1 -0.99 -6.79 -6.32
C MET A 1 0.43 -6.49 -6.80
N GLN A 2 0.63 -5.90 -7.97
CA GLN A 2 1.97 -5.64 -8.53
C GLN A 2 2.93 -4.88 -7.58
N MET A 3 2.48 -3.77 -6.99
CA MET A 3 3.27 -3.03 -6.00
C MET A 3 3.59 -3.86 -4.75
N LEU A 4 2.64 -4.67 -4.27
CA LEU A 4 2.88 -5.58 -3.14
C LEU A 4 3.95 -6.61 -3.50
N SER A 5 3.86 -7.23 -4.68
CA SER A 5 4.85 -8.20 -5.15
C SER A 5 6.25 -7.59 -5.26
N ALA A 6 6.35 -6.36 -5.76
CA ALA A 6 7.63 -5.66 -5.86
C ALA A 6 8.25 -5.33 -4.49
N VAL A 7 7.43 -4.99 -3.49
CA VAL A 7 7.88 -4.70 -2.13
C VAL A 7 8.29 -5.97 -1.37
N ALA A 8 7.52 -7.04 -1.54
CA ALA A 8 7.67 -8.25 -0.75
C ALA A 8 8.49 -9.36 -1.41
N MET A 9 8.99 -9.15 -2.64
CA MET A 9 9.84 -10.15 -3.31
C MET A 9 11.15 -10.35 -2.55
N GLU A 10 11.66 -11.57 -2.58
CA GLU A 10 13.02 -11.85 -2.16
C GLU A 10 14.02 -11.23 -3.13
N GLN A 11 15.28 -11.17 -2.71
CA GLN A 11 16.35 -10.71 -3.59
C GLN A 11 16.47 -11.64 -4.80
N PRO A 12 16.29 -11.14 -6.04
CA PRO A 12 16.45 -11.97 -7.22
C PRO A 12 17.93 -12.32 -7.42
N ARG A 13 18.22 -13.50 -7.97
CA ARG A 13 19.59 -13.97 -8.20
C ARG A 13 20.40 -13.05 -9.13
N SER A 14 19.69 -12.33 -10.02
CA SER A 14 20.25 -11.31 -10.89
C SER A 14 19.16 -10.31 -11.26
N PHE A 15 19.55 -9.22 -11.93
CA PHE A 15 18.61 -8.21 -12.42
C PHE A 15 18.08 -8.51 -13.83
N THR A 16 17.99 -9.78 -14.21
CA THR A 16 17.35 -10.19 -15.47
C THR A 16 15.83 -10.22 -15.33
N LYS A 17 15.12 -10.04 -16.45
CA LYS A 17 13.65 -10.06 -16.50
C LYS A 17 13.04 -11.29 -15.85
N ASP A 18 13.60 -12.48 -16.10
CA ASP A 18 13.04 -13.72 -15.58
C ASP A 18 13.28 -13.85 -14.08
N ASP A 19 14.44 -13.43 -13.58
CA ASP A 19 14.77 -13.55 -12.17
C ASP A 19 13.94 -12.61 -11.30
N VAL A 20 13.76 -11.36 -11.73
CA VAL A 20 12.88 -10.41 -11.03
C VAL A 20 11.43 -10.88 -11.07
N ARG A 21 10.94 -11.36 -12.23
CA ARG A 21 9.56 -11.86 -12.37
C ARG A 21 9.33 -13.14 -11.57
N ASN A 22 10.33 -14.01 -11.46
CA ASN A 22 10.26 -15.22 -10.63
C ASN A 22 10.02 -14.87 -9.17
N GLU A 23 10.76 -13.92 -8.59
CA GLU A 23 10.55 -13.54 -7.19
C GLU A 23 9.20 -12.83 -6.98
N ARG A 24 8.74 -11.99 -7.92
CA ARG A 24 7.39 -11.40 -7.86
C ARG A 24 6.28 -12.46 -7.94
N ALA A 25 6.44 -13.46 -8.81
CA ALA A 25 5.47 -14.55 -8.96
C ALA A 25 5.38 -15.42 -7.70
N LYS A 26 6.50 -15.68 -7.00
CA LYS A 26 6.50 -16.36 -5.70
C LYS A 26 5.69 -15.60 -4.66
N VAL A 27 5.83 -14.27 -4.60
CA VAL A 27 5.00 -13.45 -3.70
C VAL A 27 3.54 -13.55 -4.08
N ALA A 28 3.19 -13.37 -5.36
CA ALA A 28 1.80 -13.47 -5.79
C ALA A 28 1.16 -14.81 -5.41
N ALA A 29 1.92 -15.92 -5.47
CA ALA A 29 1.49 -17.23 -5.03
C ALA A 29 1.38 -17.38 -3.50
N ALA A 30 2.18 -16.64 -2.74
CA ALA A 30 2.24 -16.72 -1.28
C ALA A 30 1.28 -15.75 -0.57
N VAL A 31 0.65 -14.81 -1.29
CA VAL A 31 -0.27 -13.84 -0.67
C VAL A 31 -1.62 -14.47 -0.38
N SER A 32 -2.12 -14.24 0.83
CA SER A 32 -3.47 -14.61 1.24
C SER A 32 -4.12 -13.49 2.05
N LEU A 33 -5.45 -13.51 2.16
CA LEU A 33 -6.14 -12.76 3.22
C LEU A 33 -5.59 -13.18 4.58
N ALA A 34 -5.43 -12.22 5.49
CA ALA A 34 -5.04 -12.53 6.86
C ALA A 34 -6.15 -13.39 7.52
N PRO A 35 -5.80 -14.47 8.26
CA PRO A 35 -6.79 -15.32 8.91
C PRO A 35 -7.76 -14.53 9.79
N GLY A 36 -9.06 -14.78 9.63
CA GLY A 36 -10.12 -14.09 10.37
C GLY A 36 -10.32 -12.61 10.00
N SER A 37 -9.56 -12.08 9.03
CA SER A 37 -9.75 -10.72 8.53
C SER A 37 -10.86 -10.68 7.49
N GLN A 38 -11.63 -9.59 7.50
CA GLN A 38 -12.64 -9.29 6.51
C GLN A 38 -12.13 -8.23 5.54
N VAL A 39 -12.55 -8.32 4.28
CA VAL A 39 -12.31 -7.27 3.30
C VAL A 39 -13.37 -6.19 3.50
N ILE A 40 -12.91 -4.98 3.80
CA ILE A 40 -13.79 -3.82 3.97
C ILE A 40 -14.12 -3.26 2.59
N ARG A 41 -15.40 -2.97 2.37
CA ARG A 41 -15.91 -2.29 1.17
C ARG A 41 -16.53 -0.97 1.55
N GLY A 42 -16.61 -0.07 0.59
CA GLY A 42 -17.39 1.15 0.73
C GLY A 42 -17.90 1.66 -0.60
N GLN A 43 -18.95 2.46 -0.55
CA GLN A 43 -19.47 3.25 -1.67
C GLN A 43 -19.55 4.72 -1.23
N TYR A 44 -18.98 5.65 -2.00
CA TYR A 44 -19.03 7.05 -1.61
C TYR A 44 -20.47 7.59 -1.73
N LYS A 45 -20.83 8.51 -0.85
CA LYS A 45 -22.13 9.20 -0.86
C LYS A 45 -22.26 10.00 -2.16
N GLY A 46 -23.25 9.67 -2.99
CA GLY A 46 -23.47 10.29 -4.30
C GLY A 46 -23.20 9.36 -5.48
N TYR A 47 -22.59 8.20 -5.28
CA TYR A 47 -22.31 7.26 -6.37
C TYR A 47 -23.57 6.80 -7.13
N LEU A 48 -24.70 6.62 -6.42
CA LEU A 48 -25.97 6.23 -7.03
C LEU A 48 -26.63 7.36 -7.84
N ASP A 49 -26.18 8.60 -7.69
CA ASP A 49 -26.68 9.76 -8.42
C ASP A 49 -25.91 9.98 -9.75
N GLU A 50 -24.84 9.20 -10.00
CA GLU A 50 -24.05 9.27 -11.22
C GLU A 50 -24.84 8.79 -12.45
N LYS A 51 -24.73 9.50 -13.57
CA LYS A 51 -25.58 9.31 -14.77
C LYS A 51 -25.59 7.89 -15.34
N ALA A 52 -24.49 7.14 -15.18
CA ALA A 52 -24.31 5.80 -15.74
C ALA A 52 -24.36 4.69 -14.68
N VAL A 53 -24.80 4.99 -13.45
CA VAL A 53 -24.90 4.03 -12.36
C VAL A 53 -26.34 3.52 -12.23
N ALA A 54 -26.50 2.20 -12.18
CA ALA A 54 -27.81 1.59 -11.99
C ALA A 54 -28.39 1.93 -10.60
N PRO A 55 -29.70 2.22 -10.50
CA PRO A 55 -30.35 2.41 -9.20
C PRO A 55 -30.15 1.19 -8.29
N GLY A 56 -29.77 1.43 -7.03
CA GLY A 56 -29.52 0.37 -6.06
C GLY A 56 -28.22 -0.42 -6.26
N SER A 57 -27.31 0.04 -7.14
CA SER A 57 -26.00 -0.59 -7.37
C SER A 57 -25.25 -0.86 -6.06
N GLN A 58 -24.75 -2.09 -5.93
CA GLN A 58 -23.89 -2.53 -4.82
C GLN A 58 -22.41 -2.54 -5.22
N THR A 59 -22.03 -1.81 -6.29
CA THR A 59 -20.64 -1.69 -6.71
C THR A 59 -19.84 -0.88 -5.69
N GLU A 60 -18.74 -1.43 -5.23
CA GLU A 60 -17.79 -0.75 -4.37
C GLU A 60 -17.01 0.34 -5.10
N THR A 61 -16.79 1.45 -4.41
CA THR A 61 -15.88 2.53 -4.85
C THR A 61 -14.67 2.61 -3.92
N PHE A 62 -14.61 1.77 -2.89
CA PHE A 62 -13.53 1.65 -1.92
C PHE A 62 -13.37 0.19 -1.49
N ALA A 63 -12.13 -0.25 -1.30
CA ALA A 63 -11.80 -1.50 -0.65
C ALA A 63 -10.58 -1.35 0.26
N ALA A 64 -10.58 -2.05 1.40
CA ALA A 64 -9.41 -2.22 2.25
C ALA A 64 -9.29 -3.67 2.73
N MET A 65 -8.06 -4.17 2.84
CA MET A 65 -7.77 -5.55 3.21
C MET A 65 -6.48 -5.66 4.00
N LYS A 66 -6.46 -6.61 4.95
CA LYS A 66 -5.25 -7.09 5.61
C LYS A 66 -4.83 -8.40 4.94
N LEU A 67 -3.61 -8.43 4.44
CA LEU A 67 -3.00 -9.54 3.73
C LEU A 67 -1.79 -10.05 4.50
N HIS A 68 -1.47 -11.32 4.32
CA HIS A 68 -0.19 -11.91 4.69
C HIS A 68 0.55 -12.36 3.43
N VAL A 69 1.87 -12.22 3.44
CA VAL A 69 2.77 -12.86 2.48
C VAL A 69 3.38 -14.05 3.20
N ASN A 70 2.98 -15.26 2.83
CA ASN A 70 3.36 -16.49 3.53
C ASN A 70 4.79 -16.92 3.17
N THR A 71 5.78 -16.10 3.55
CA THR A 71 7.21 -16.37 3.45
C THR A 71 7.88 -16.19 4.80
N PRO A 72 9.03 -16.84 5.07
CA PRO A 72 9.75 -16.67 6.33
C PRO A 72 10.11 -15.21 6.63
N ARG A 73 10.45 -14.41 5.60
CA ARG A 73 10.82 -13.01 5.75
C ARG A 73 9.68 -12.13 6.29
N PHE A 74 8.44 -12.45 5.93
CA PHE A 74 7.26 -11.67 6.30
C PHE A 74 6.36 -12.42 7.31
N GLU A 75 6.92 -13.40 8.01
CA GLU A 75 6.21 -14.07 9.09
C GLU A 75 5.73 -13.04 10.13
N ASN A 76 4.42 -13.07 10.43
CA ASN A 76 3.75 -12.14 11.34
C ASN A 76 3.81 -10.65 10.92
N VAL A 77 4.17 -10.33 9.68
CA VAL A 77 4.15 -8.96 9.14
C VAL A 77 2.87 -8.74 8.33
N PRO A 78 1.91 -7.92 8.81
CA PRO A 78 0.69 -7.65 8.08
C PRO A 78 0.92 -6.64 6.95
N PHE A 79 0.30 -6.88 5.80
CA PHE A 79 0.22 -5.94 4.69
C PHE A 79 -1.18 -5.35 4.63
N TYR A 80 -1.31 -4.04 4.79
CA TYR A 80 -2.60 -3.36 4.61
C TYR A 80 -2.62 -2.69 3.25
N ILE A 81 -3.69 -2.95 2.49
CA ILE A 81 -3.95 -2.26 1.23
C ILE A 81 -5.29 -1.54 1.38
N ARG A 82 -5.35 -0.28 0.94
CA ARG A 82 -6.60 0.43 0.70
C ARG A 82 -6.56 1.14 -0.64
N ALA A 83 -7.68 1.19 -1.32
CA ALA A 83 -7.87 1.95 -2.54
C ALA A 83 -9.32 2.44 -2.61
N GLY A 84 -9.53 3.65 -3.09
CA GLY A 84 -10.89 4.15 -3.27
C GLY A 84 -10.97 5.41 -4.11
N LYS A 85 -12.20 5.76 -4.50
CA LYS A 85 -12.54 6.99 -5.23
C LYS A 85 -13.12 8.04 -4.29
N LYS A 86 -13.10 9.31 -4.73
CA LYS A 86 -13.60 10.46 -3.95
C LYS A 86 -12.99 10.51 -2.54
N MET A 87 -11.72 10.13 -2.46
CA MET A 87 -10.93 10.17 -1.23
C MET A 87 -10.43 11.59 -0.98
N GLU A 88 -10.01 11.89 0.25
CA GLU A 88 -9.42 13.18 0.66
C GLU A 88 -8.28 13.63 -0.26
N LYS A 89 -7.47 12.70 -0.77
CA LYS A 89 -6.35 12.98 -1.68
C LYS A 89 -6.28 11.94 -2.80
N ASP A 90 -5.88 12.41 -3.98
CA ASP A 90 -5.39 11.56 -5.05
C ASP A 90 -3.91 11.25 -4.77
N VAL A 91 -3.62 10.04 -4.31
CA VAL A 91 -2.27 9.62 -3.93
C VAL A 91 -2.08 8.12 -4.12
N ILE A 92 -0.91 7.73 -4.62
CA ILE A 92 -0.41 6.36 -4.60
C ILE A 92 0.90 6.37 -3.82
N GLU A 93 0.95 5.63 -2.72
CA GLU A 93 2.12 5.53 -1.87
C GLU A 93 2.23 4.16 -1.21
N ILE A 94 3.46 3.82 -0.82
CA ILE A 94 3.80 2.64 -0.05
C ILE A 94 4.49 3.13 1.21
N SER A 95 3.92 2.82 2.37
CA SER A 95 4.50 3.16 3.66
C SER A 95 4.95 1.89 4.38
N VAL A 96 6.25 1.79 4.67
CA VAL A 96 6.82 0.72 5.49
C VAL A 96 7.08 1.28 6.88
N VAL A 97 6.33 0.76 7.85
CA VAL A 97 6.41 1.15 9.25
C VAL A 97 7.32 0.15 9.96
N PHE A 98 8.44 0.63 10.48
CA PHE A 98 9.37 -0.19 11.25
C PHE A 98 8.80 -0.52 12.63
N ILE A 99 9.26 -1.62 13.21
CA ILE A 99 8.91 -1.97 14.60
C ILE A 99 9.36 -0.83 15.51
N GLN A 100 8.43 -0.32 16.31
CA GLN A 100 8.71 0.73 17.25
C GLN A 100 9.58 0.19 18.39
N THR A 101 10.80 0.70 18.50
CA THR A 101 11.70 0.40 19.61
C THR A 101 11.80 1.62 20.52
N CYS A 102 11.35 1.52 21.76
CA CYS A 102 11.68 2.53 22.76
C CYS A 102 12.83 2.06 23.64
N HIS A 103 14.01 2.66 23.46
CA HIS A 103 15.14 2.36 24.31
C HIS A 103 14.91 2.91 25.71
N ILE A 104 15.25 2.13 26.75
CA ILE A 104 14.98 2.49 28.15
C ILE A 104 15.53 3.87 28.54
N LEU A 105 16.69 4.22 28.00
CA LEU A 105 17.36 5.52 28.20
C LEU A 105 16.53 6.73 27.74
N PHE A 106 15.57 6.52 26.82
CA PHE A 106 14.77 7.60 26.23
C PHE A 106 13.30 7.58 26.67
N LYS A 107 12.92 6.67 27.58
CA LYS A 107 11.53 6.47 27.98
C LYS A 107 10.89 7.72 28.60
N GLU A 108 11.67 8.47 29.38
CA GLU A 108 11.24 9.72 30.04
C GLU A 108 11.19 10.92 29.08
N TYR A 109 11.77 10.79 27.89
CA TYR A 109 11.89 11.87 26.90
C TYR A 109 10.89 11.74 25.75
N GLY A 110 9.93 10.82 25.87
CA GLY A 110 8.88 10.54 24.89
C GLY A 110 9.22 9.35 24.00
N CYS A 111 8.66 8.18 24.31
CA CYS A 111 8.63 7.05 23.38
C CYS A 111 7.68 7.38 22.23
N PRO A 112 8.12 7.24 20.96
CA PRO A 112 7.20 7.32 19.84
C PRO A 112 6.14 6.22 19.91
N GLU A 113 4.91 6.54 19.52
CA GLU A 113 3.85 5.55 19.31
C GLU A 113 4.07 4.73 18.03
N ILE A 114 4.60 5.39 16.99
CA ILE A 114 4.88 4.78 15.69
C ILE A 114 6.39 4.72 15.49
N GLY A 115 6.86 3.59 14.93
CA GLY A 115 8.22 3.41 14.46
C GLY A 115 8.65 4.42 13.41
N ASN A 116 9.90 4.28 12.98
CA ASN A 116 10.34 4.98 11.78
C ASN A 116 9.43 4.58 10.62
N VAL A 117 9.23 5.49 9.67
CA VAL A 117 8.40 5.23 8.49
C VAL A 117 9.17 5.65 7.25
N ILE A 118 9.37 4.72 6.33
CA ILE A 118 9.79 5.05 4.97
C ILE A 118 8.56 5.03 4.07
N THR A 119 8.32 6.14 3.38
CA THR A 119 7.22 6.30 2.44
C THR A 119 7.79 6.51 1.05
N PHE A 120 7.44 5.61 0.13
CA PHE A 120 7.66 5.76 -1.29
C PHE A 120 6.40 6.40 -1.88
N ARG A 121 6.52 7.61 -2.43
CA ARG A 121 5.42 8.28 -3.11
C ARG A 121 5.55 8.02 -4.60
N ILE A 122 4.54 7.36 -5.16
CA ILE A 122 4.47 7.00 -6.58
C ILE A 122 3.80 8.12 -7.37
N GLN A 123 2.70 8.69 -6.85
CA GLN A 123 2.09 9.89 -7.43
C GLN A 123 1.18 10.58 -6.39
N PRO A 124 0.96 11.89 -6.50
CA PRO A 124 1.76 12.86 -7.25
C PRO A 124 3.06 13.19 -6.49
N ASN A 125 4.00 13.90 -7.14
CA ASN A 125 5.26 14.34 -6.54
C ASN A 125 6.11 13.16 -6.06
N GLU A 126 6.55 12.39 -7.03
CA GLU A 126 7.40 11.22 -6.95
C GLU A 126 8.59 11.49 -6.02
N GLY A 127 8.81 10.59 -5.07
CA GLY A 127 9.82 10.82 -4.06
C GLY A 127 9.84 9.78 -2.96
N ILE A 128 10.77 9.97 -2.03
CA ILE A 128 10.96 9.12 -0.86
C ILE A 128 11.03 10.02 0.36
N SER A 129 10.31 9.67 1.42
CA SER A 129 10.46 10.32 2.72
C SER A 129 10.77 9.31 3.81
N LEU A 130 11.70 9.66 4.71
CA LEU A 130 12.01 8.89 5.90
C LEU A 130 11.67 9.73 7.13
N ARG A 131 10.67 9.28 7.90
CA ARG A 131 10.32 9.83 9.20
C ARG A 131 11.01 9.03 10.30
N PHE A 132 11.72 9.72 11.19
CA PHE A 132 12.44 9.12 12.31
C PHE A 132 12.58 10.12 13.46
N ILE A 133 13.11 9.67 14.59
CA ILE A 133 13.26 10.49 15.79
C ILE A 133 14.66 11.11 15.83
N ALA A 134 14.72 12.41 16.13
CA ALA A 134 15.97 13.12 16.34
C ALA A 134 15.93 13.95 17.63
N LYS A 135 17.11 14.31 18.13
CA LYS A 135 17.24 15.27 19.23
C LYS A 135 16.80 16.65 18.75
N LYS A 136 15.87 17.26 19.48
CA LYS A 136 15.51 18.66 19.28
C LYS A 136 16.75 19.55 19.49
N PRO A 137 17.06 20.47 18.56
CA PRO A 137 18.10 21.46 18.77
C PRO A 137 17.87 22.26 20.05
N GLY A 138 18.90 22.35 20.91
CA GLY A 138 18.81 23.03 22.20
C GLY A 138 19.63 22.37 23.31
N ALA A 139 19.60 23.01 24.49
CA ALA A 139 20.36 22.59 25.67
C ALA A 139 19.71 21.41 26.42
N LYS A 140 18.38 21.30 26.40
CA LYS A 140 17.66 20.19 27.03
C LYS A 140 17.64 18.97 26.11
N LEU A 141 17.73 17.78 26.70
CA LEU A 141 17.47 16.53 25.98
C LEU A 141 15.97 16.41 25.77
N ALA A 142 15.54 16.49 24.50
CA ALA A 142 14.18 16.26 24.08
C ALA A 142 14.22 15.62 22.68
N LEU A 143 13.28 14.72 22.40
CA LEU A 143 13.19 14.01 21.13
C LEU A 143 11.95 14.47 20.38
N GLU A 144 12.06 14.59 19.06
CA GLU A 144 10.93 14.91 18.18
C GLU A 144 11.02 14.13 16.86
N PRO A 145 9.88 13.82 16.22
CA PRO A 145 9.88 13.26 14.90
C PRO A 145 10.32 14.30 13.86
N VAL A 146 11.33 13.93 13.06
CA VAL A 146 11.80 14.69 11.90
C VAL A 146 11.55 13.89 10.63
N THR A 147 11.57 14.57 9.48
CA THR A 147 11.35 13.92 8.17
C THR A 147 12.41 14.37 7.17
N MET A 148 13.20 13.43 6.67
CA MET A 148 14.01 13.63 5.47
C MET A 148 13.15 13.38 4.24
N LYS A 149 13.29 14.21 3.21
CA LYS A 149 12.53 14.11 1.96
C LYS A 149 13.47 14.20 0.77
N PHE A 150 13.21 13.35 -0.20
CA PHE A 150 13.74 13.43 -1.55
C PHE A 150 12.57 13.53 -2.52
N ASN A 151 12.66 14.44 -3.48
CA ASN A 151 11.66 14.65 -4.53
C ASN A 151 12.35 14.62 -5.90
N TYR A 152 11.78 13.90 -6.87
CA TYR A 152 12.38 13.75 -8.20
C TYR A 152 12.45 15.08 -8.96
N LYS A 153 11.40 15.89 -8.89
CA LYS A 153 11.34 17.20 -9.56
C LYS A 153 12.39 18.15 -8.98
N GLU A 154 12.57 18.19 -7.66
CA GLU A 154 13.59 19.02 -7.01
C GLU A 154 15.02 18.49 -7.26
N GLY A 155 15.20 17.16 -7.23
CA GLY A 155 16.52 16.53 -7.36
C GLY A 155 17.05 16.45 -8.78
N PHE A 156 16.18 16.20 -9.76
CA PHE A 156 16.56 15.95 -11.16
C PHE A 156 15.96 16.95 -12.16
N GLY A 157 15.04 17.82 -11.74
CA GLY A 157 14.41 18.80 -12.62
C GLY A 157 13.38 18.22 -13.60
N THR A 158 13.15 16.91 -13.58
CA THR A 158 12.20 16.20 -14.45
C THR A 158 11.50 15.09 -13.68
N LEU A 159 10.29 14.72 -14.14
CA LEU A 159 9.51 13.60 -13.61
C LEU A 159 9.90 12.26 -14.25
N GLY A 160 10.77 12.27 -15.26
CA GLY A 160 11.11 11.09 -16.06
C GLY A 160 10.18 10.92 -17.26
N LEU A 161 10.15 9.69 -17.81
CA LEU A 161 9.25 9.30 -18.90
C LEU A 161 7.85 9.03 -18.38
N ASP A 162 6.83 9.30 -19.18
CA ASP A 162 5.47 8.83 -18.90
C ASP A 162 5.44 7.29 -18.87
N ALA A 163 4.46 6.74 -18.14
CA ALA A 163 4.29 5.29 -18.02
C ALA A 163 4.16 4.60 -19.39
N TYR A 164 3.42 5.19 -20.34
CA TYR A 164 3.27 4.62 -21.68
C TYR A 164 4.54 4.72 -22.52
N GLU A 165 5.26 5.84 -22.42
CA GLU A 165 6.55 6.00 -23.11
C GLU A 165 7.56 4.94 -22.65
N LYS A 166 7.63 4.70 -21.33
CA LYS A 166 8.54 3.70 -20.76
C LYS A 166 8.20 2.27 -21.22
N ILE A 167 6.93 1.86 -21.13
CA ILE A 167 6.57 0.48 -21.54
C ILE A 167 6.74 0.28 -23.05
N LEU A 168 6.50 1.30 -23.88
CA LEU A 168 6.73 1.21 -25.32
C LEU A 168 8.21 1.03 -25.64
N LEU A 169 9.09 1.79 -24.97
CA LEU A 169 10.53 1.63 -25.09
C LEU A 169 10.96 0.20 -24.69
N ASP A 170 10.44 -0.32 -23.59
CA ASP A 170 10.76 -1.67 -23.10
C ASP A 170 10.33 -2.77 -24.07
N ILE A 171 9.19 -2.60 -24.75
CA ILE A 171 8.74 -3.51 -25.81
C ILE A 171 9.78 -3.56 -26.93
N PHE A 172 10.28 -2.41 -27.40
CA PHE A 172 11.29 -2.36 -28.46
C PHE A 172 12.64 -2.93 -28.00
N SER A 173 12.98 -2.76 -26.72
CA SER A 173 14.21 -3.32 -26.13
C SER A 173 14.10 -4.79 -25.72
N GLY A 174 12.90 -5.40 -25.77
CA GLY A 174 12.66 -6.77 -25.31
C GLY A 174 12.80 -6.96 -23.80
N ASP A 175 12.80 -5.87 -23.03
CA ASP A 175 12.81 -5.88 -21.57
C ASP A 175 11.38 -6.13 -21.06
N GLN A 176 11.22 -7.14 -20.21
CA GLN A 176 9.93 -7.52 -19.66
C GLN A 176 9.88 -7.38 -18.14
N ILE A 177 10.88 -6.72 -17.51
CA ILE A 177 10.96 -6.55 -16.06
C ILE A 177 9.69 -5.89 -15.51
N LEU A 178 9.12 -4.91 -16.21
CA LEU A 178 7.92 -4.18 -15.78
C LEU A 178 6.59 -4.87 -16.16
N PHE A 179 6.65 -5.97 -16.92
CA PHE A 179 5.46 -6.66 -17.41
C PHE A 179 5.09 -7.84 -16.51
N SER A 180 3.82 -7.90 -16.13
CA SER A 180 3.27 -9.03 -15.38
C SER A 180 3.32 -10.31 -16.23
N ARG A 181 3.81 -11.40 -15.65
CA ARG A 181 3.80 -12.72 -16.30
C ARG A 181 2.49 -13.45 -16.02
N SER A 182 2.11 -14.38 -16.88
CA SER A 182 0.83 -15.09 -16.78
C SER A 182 0.63 -15.80 -15.43
N ASP A 183 1.67 -16.38 -14.86
CA ASP A 183 1.65 -17.00 -13.52
C ASP A 183 1.39 -15.98 -12.40
N GLU A 184 2.04 -14.82 -12.46
CA GLU A 184 1.80 -13.72 -11.51
C GLU A 184 0.35 -13.20 -11.57
N ILE A 185 -0.20 -13.09 -12.78
CA ILE A 185 -1.58 -12.69 -13.01
C ILE A 185 -2.55 -13.75 -12.46
N SER A 186 -2.35 -15.02 -12.81
CA SER A 186 -3.18 -16.13 -12.33
C SER A 186 -3.21 -16.22 -10.81
N ASN A 187 -2.06 -16.10 -10.14
CA ASN A 187 -2.00 -16.12 -8.68
C ASN A 187 -2.71 -14.92 -8.05
N SER A 188 -2.58 -13.73 -8.66
CA SER A 188 -3.33 -12.55 -8.23
C SER A 188 -4.85 -12.76 -8.34
N TRP A 189 -5.32 -13.40 -9.41
CA TRP A 189 -6.73 -13.73 -9.59
C TRP A 189 -7.22 -14.76 -8.57
N ASN A 190 -6.42 -15.78 -8.23
CA ASN A 190 -6.80 -16.75 -7.20
C ASN A 190 -7.11 -16.08 -5.85
N LEU A 191 -6.31 -15.09 -5.46
CA LEU A 191 -6.59 -14.28 -4.27
C LEU A 191 -7.90 -13.49 -4.43
N LEU A 192 -8.04 -12.76 -5.53
CA LEU A 192 -9.21 -11.90 -5.75
C LEU A 192 -10.52 -12.70 -5.87
N ASP A 193 -10.50 -13.89 -6.48
CA ASP A 193 -11.66 -14.78 -6.55
C ASP A 193 -12.14 -15.18 -5.16
N SER A 194 -11.22 -15.41 -4.22
CA SER A 194 -11.58 -15.70 -2.82
C SER A 194 -12.25 -14.49 -2.14
N VAL A 195 -11.82 -13.27 -2.48
CA VAL A 195 -12.44 -12.02 -2.02
C VAL A 195 -13.83 -11.86 -2.61
N PHE A 196 -13.97 -12.01 -3.94
CA PHE A 196 -15.24 -11.85 -4.66
C PHE A 196 -16.32 -12.84 -4.20
N LYS A 197 -15.94 -14.09 -3.90
CA LYS A 197 -16.86 -15.11 -3.37
C LYS A 197 -17.52 -14.71 -2.04
N ASN A 198 -16.82 -13.93 -1.22
CA ASN A 198 -17.36 -13.39 0.03
C ASN A 198 -18.14 -12.09 -0.22
N TRP A 199 -17.68 -11.23 -1.13
CA TRP A 199 -18.35 -9.98 -1.50
C TRP A 199 -19.77 -10.16 -2.02
N ASN A 200 -20.04 -11.21 -2.79
CA ASN A 200 -21.36 -11.43 -3.37
C ASN A 200 -22.42 -11.94 -2.37
N LYS A 201 -22.04 -12.23 -1.13
CA LYS A 201 -22.96 -12.74 -0.09
C LYS A 201 -23.54 -11.62 0.79
N GLU A 202 -22.85 -10.49 0.89
CA GLU A 202 -23.28 -9.36 1.71
C GLU A 202 -24.23 -8.44 0.93
N LYS A 203 -25.37 -8.10 1.54
CA LYS A 203 -26.46 -7.38 0.87
C LYS A 203 -26.34 -5.85 0.91
N SER A 204 -25.51 -5.29 1.79
CA SER A 204 -25.44 -3.85 1.99
C SER A 204 -24.00 -3.35 2.02
N ILE A 205 -23.69 -2.41 1.14
CA ILE A 205 -22.39 -1.74 1.11
C ILE A 205 -22.37 -0.51 2.04
N PRO A 206 -21.39 -0.38 2.95
CA PRO A 206 -21.25 0.81 3.78
C PRO A 206 -21.03 2.07 2.95
N VAL A 207 -21.72 3.16 3.30
CA VAL A 207 -21.57 4.45 2.63
C VAL A 207 -20.55 5.30 3.37
N TYR A 208 -19.66 5.99 2.64
CA TYR A 208 -18.67 6.92 3.21
C TYR A 208 -18.78 8.31 2.57
N PRO A 209 -18.43 9.39 3.30
CA PRO A 209 -18.48 10.76 2.75
C PRO A 209 -17.43 10.98 1.65
N GLU A 210 -17.75 11.82 0.65
CA GLU A 210 -16.75 12.34 -0.29
C GLU A 210 -15.70 13.18 0.45
N GLY A 211 -14.45 13.09 0.02
CA GLY A 211 -13.31 13.71 0.71
C GLY A 211 -12.91 12.96 1.99
N GLY A 212 -13.52 11.81 2.30
CA GLY A 212 -13.10 10.98 3.43
C GLY A 212 -11.89 10.10 3.11
N TRP A 213 -11.41 9.36 4.12
CA TRP A 213 -10.43 8.28 3.95
C TRP A 213 -11.07 6.89 3.82
N GLY A 214 -12.33 6.85 3.38
CA GLY A 214 -13.15 5.64 3.30
C GLY A 214 -14.06 5.44 4.53
N PRO A 215 -14.69 4.27 4.65
CA PRO A 215 -15.55 3.91 5.79
C PRO A 215 -14.77 3.76 7.10
N GLU A 216 -15.43 3.99 8.24
CA GLU A 216 -14.87 3.81 9.59
C GLU A 216 -14.24 2.41 9.79
N ALA A 217 -14.89 1.38 9.26
CA ALA A 217 -14.44 -0.01 9.34
C ALA A 217 -13.03 -0.24 8.73
N ALA A 218 -12.56 0.65 7.84
CA ALA A 218 -11.21 0.59 7.29
C ALA A 218 -10.15 1.05 8.30
N ASN A 219 -10.50 1.96 9.24
CA ASN A 219 -9.64 2.33 10.37
C ASN A 219 -9.65 1.22 11.41
N GLU A 220 -10.83 0.70 11.75
CA GLU A 220 -10.97 -0.42 12.70
C GLU A 220 -10.15 -1.65 12.26
N LEU A 221 -10.06 -1.91 10.96
CA LEU A 221 -9.26 -3.00 10.39
C LEU A 221 -7.80 -2.98 10.85
N ILE A 222 -7.17 -1.81 10.83
CA ILE A 222 -5.75 -1.65 11.19
C ILE A 222 -5.57 -1.41 12.70
N GLU A 223 -6.54 -0.77 13.34
CA GLU A 223 -6.55 -0.49 14.79
C GLU A 223 -6.69 -1.75 15.64
N LYS A 224 -7.36 -2.79 15.13
CA LYS A 224 -7.40 -4.13 15.76
C LYS A 224 -6.01 -4.70 16.02
N ASP A 225 -5.00 -4.29 15.26
CA ASP A 225 -3.62 -4.70 15.43
C ASP A 225 -2.76 -3.66 16.16
N GLY A 226 -3.37 -2.66 16.80
CA GLY A 226 -2.70 -1.55 17.48
C GLY A 226 -1.98 -0.58 16.54
N LYS A 227 -2.41 -0.50 15.28
CA LYS A 227 -1.78 0.29 14.22
C LYS A 227 -2.75 1.34 13.67
N ARG A 228 -2.25 2.30 12.91
CA ARG A 228 -3.06 3.30 12.19
C ARG A 228 -2.50 3.55 10.79
N TRP A 229 -3.35 4.05 9.91
CA TRP A 229 -2.92 4.59 8.61
C TRP A 229 -1.98 5.78 8.81
N ILE A 230 -0.97 5.89 7.95
CA ILE A 230 0.02 6.98 7.96
C ILE A 230 -0.49 8.17 7.14
#